data_AF-A0A5K0WH55-F1
#
_entry.id   AF-A0A5K0WH55-F1
#
_cell.length_a   1.000
_cell.length_b   1.000
_cell.length_c   1.000
_cell.angle_alpha   90.00
_cell.angle_beta   90.00
_cell.angle_gamma   90.00
#
_symmetry.space_group_name_H-M   'P 1'
#
loop_
_entity.id
_entity.type
_entity.pdbx_description
1 polymer ?
#
loop_
_entity_poly.entity_id
_entity_poly.type
_entity_poly.pdbx_seq_one_letter_code
_entity_poly.pdbx_strand_id
1 'polypeptide(L)'
;MVFLKNKVKKKLILGIDFGTTYSLLATIKKERFVFLTDDKKRYLLPSIVNFNKDKILIGWEAEKKILEDPINTIISVKRLIGRPLNFIKKEFPILPYIIEENKDGAILFHTNSGVFTPIDVVSKILRFLKDRSFKLFNQKIDATVITVPAYFNNIQRESIKKAAVLSGINLIRLLNEPTSAAVAYGLQLNKKGIVVIYDLGGGTFDVSILNLNKGIFEVLATGGDANLGGDDFDIILANYIYKKSHLSNKCN
;
A
#
# COMPACT_ATOMS: atom_id res chain seq x y z
N MET A 1 -39.08 35.25 1.49
CA MET A 1 -37.88 34.91 0.69
C MET A 1 -36.93 34.10 1.59
N VAL A 2 -37.06 32.77 1.59
CA VAL A 2 -36.23 31.89 2.42
C VAL A 2 -34.89 31.72 1.70
N PHE A 3 -33.85 32.39 2.20
CA PHE A 3 -32.47 32.10 1.79
C PHE A 3 -32.10 30.72 2.32
N LEU A 4 -32.33 29.68 1.51
CA LEU A 4 -31.62 28.42 1.63
C LEU A 4 -30.13 28.71 1.41
N LYS A 5 -29.41 28.97 2.49
CA LYS A 5 -27.95 28.81 2.52
C LYS A 5 -27.69 27.36 2.18
N ASN A 6 -27.51 27.05 0.89
CA ASN A 6 -26.82 25.84 0.48
C ASN A 6 -25.44 25.89 1.14
N LYS A 7 -25.31 25.25 2.30
CA LYS A 7 -24.01 24.90 2.87
C LYS A 7 -23.35 24.04 1.79
N VAL A 8 -22.48 24.63 0.99
CA VAL A 8 -21.62 23.90 0.07
C VAL A 8 -20.89 22.87 0.93
N LYS A 9 -21.28 21.60 0.80
CA LYS A 9 -20.64 20.52 1.52
C LYS A 9 -19.19 20.50 1.04
N LYS A 10 -18.25 20.78 1.94
CA LYS A 10 -16.83 20.79 1.58
C LYS A 10 -16.47 19.41 1.08
N LYS A 11 -16.00 19.32 -0.16
CA LYS A 11 -15.56 18.06 -0.77
C LYS A 11 -14.46 17.44 0.10
N LEU A 12 -14.58 16.16 0.43
CA LEU A 12 -13.55 15.38 1.11
C LEU A 12 -12.72 14.63 0.06
N ILE A 13 -11.48 15.08 -0.11
CA ILE A 13 -10.49 14.43 -0.96
C ILE A 13 -9.51 13.70 -0.05
N LEU A 14 -9.24 12.44 -0.39
CA LEU A 14 -8.29 11.60 0.32
C LEU A 14 -7.07 11.30 -0.53
N GLY A 15 -5.89 11.30 0.10
CA GLY A 15 -4.67 10.69 -0.43
C GLY A 15 -4.37 9.42 0.38
N ILE A 16 -4.26 8.28 -0.29
CA ILE A 16 -3.82 7.03 0.31
C ILE A 16 -2.42 6.75 -0.17
N ASP A 17 -1.52 6.54 0.77
CA ASP A 17 -0.27 5.88 0.48
C ASP A 17 -0.41 4.39 0.79
N PHE A 18 -0.35 3.56 -0.26
CA PHE A 18 -0.46 2.10 -0.15
C PHE A 18 0.94 1.50 -0.25
N GLY A 19 1.64 1.44 0.88
CA GLY A 19 2.98 0.87 0.97
C GLY A 19 2.99 -0.65 1.19
N THR A 20 4.14 -1.27 0.93
CA THR A 20 4.37 -2.71 1.13
C THR A 20 4.14 -3.14 2.58
N THR A 21 4.75 -2.41 3.52
CA THR A 21 4.71 -2.73 4.96
C THR A 21 3.63 -1.91 5.69
N TYR A 22 3.54 -0.62 5.38
CA TYR A 22 2.58 0.28 6.00
C TYR A 22 1.81 1.06 4.94
N SER A 23 0.55 1.32 5.22
CA SER A 23 -0.30 2.25 4.50
C SER A 23 -0.69 3.40 5.42
N LEU A 24 -0.99 4.55 4.84
CA LEU A 24 -1.52 5.70 5.57
C LEU A 24 -2.56 6.46 4.76
N LEU A 25 -3.26 7.36 5.44
CA LEU A 25 -4.30 8.17 4.86
C LEU A 25 -4.10 9.64 5.22
N ALA A 26 -4.24 10.52 4.23
CA ALA A 26 -4.15 11.97 4.40
C ALA A 26 -5.32 12.69 3.73
N THR A 27 -5.59 13.91 4.17
CA THR A 27 -6.49 14.85 3.51
C THR A 27 -5.91 16.27 3.58
N ILE A 28 -6.52 17.22 2.88
CA ILE A 28 -6.16 18.63 2.94
C ILE A 28 -7.26 19.38 3.69
N LYS A 29 -6.90 20.07 4.77
CA LYS A 29 -7.80 20.92 5.56
C LYS A 29 -7.17 22.28 5.78
N LYS A 30 -7.87 23.34 5.37
CA LYS A 30 -7.37 24.74 5.44
C LYS A 30 -5.94 24.85 4.86
N GLU A 31 -5.76 24.32 3.65
CA GLU A 31 -4.48 24.35 2.90
C GLU A 31 -3.31 23.59 3.56
N ARG A 32 -3.58 22.78 4.59
CA ARG A 32 -2.57 21.94 5.23
C ARG A 32 -2.89 20.47 5.06
N PHE A 33 -1.86 19.67 4.87
CA PHE A 33 -1.95 18.21 4.93
C PHE A 33 -2.25 17.78 6.37
N VAL A 34 -3.22 16.86 6.51
CA VAL A 34 -3.63 16.27 7.78
C VAL A 34 -3.62 14.76 7.59
N PHE A 35 -2.80 14.07 8.39
CA PHE A 35 -2.83 12.61 8.48
C PHE A 35 -4.02 12.16 9.32
N LEU A 36 -4.71 11.12 8.86
CA LEU A 36 -5.85 10.54 9.55
C LEU A 36 -5.39 9.42 10.46
N THR A 37 -5.56 9.63 11.77
CA THR A 37 -5.17 8.67 12.80
C THR A 37 -6.30 7.70 13.15
N ASP A 38 -5.95 6.55 13.73
CA ASP A 38 -6.91 5.71 14.44
C ASP A 38 -7.20 6.22 15.86
N ASP A 39 -8.02 5.47 16.60
CA ASP A 39 -8.44 5.80 17.98
C ASP A 39 -7.25 5.84 18.98
N LYS A 40 -6.12 5.21 18.63
CA LYS A 40 -4.87 5.24 19.40
C LYS A 40 -3.89 6.30 18.89
N LYS A 41 -4.34 7.25 18.06
CA LYS A 41 -3.54 8.33 17.45
C LYS A 41 -2.43 7.84 16.50
N ARG A 42 -2.53 6.62 15.97
CA ARG A 42 -1.57 6.08 14.99
C ARG A 42 -2.01 6.47 13.59
N TYR A 43 -1.13 7.12 12.82
CA TYR A 43 -1.40 7.43 11.40
C TYR A 43 -1.10 6.25 10.47
N LEU A 44 -0.10 5.42 10.82
CA LEU A 44 0.23 4.20 10.07
C LEU A 44 -0.79 3.08 10.31
N LEU A 45 -0.96 2.25 9.29
CA LEU A 45 -1.67 0.99 9.30
C LEU A 45 -0.76 -0.07 8.68
N PRO A 46 -0.39 -1.17 9.37
CA PRO A 46 0.28 -2.29 8.74
C PRO A 46 -0.53 -2.78 7.53
N SER A 47 0.12 -2.99 6.39
CA SER A 47 -0.50 -3.48 5.15
C SER A 47 -0.69 -5.00 5.22
N ILE A 48 -1.40 -5.46 6.26
CA ILE A 48 -1.50 -6.86 6.64
C ILE A 48 -2.97 -7.25 6.80
N VAL A 49 -3.32 -8.44 6.32
CA VAL A 49 -4.66 -9.02 6.49
C VAL A 49 -4.53 -10.46 6.96
N ASN A 50 -5.18 -10.81 8.06
CA ASN A 50 -5.32 -12.19 8.53
C ASN A 50 -6.73 -12.70 8.22
N PHE A 51 -6.82 -13.84 7.55
CA PHE A 51 -8.03 -14.51 7.12
C PHE A 51 -8.30 -15.75 7.98
N ASN A 52 -8.66 -15.54 9.25
CA ASN A 52 -9.07 -16.63 10.14
C ASN A 52 -10.54 -17.04 9.93
N LYS A 53 -10.97 -18.17 10.50
CA LYS A 53 -12.31 -18.74 10.30
C LYS A 53 -13.44 -17.80 10.75
N ASP A 54 -13.24 -17.07 11.84
CA ASP A 54 -14.32 -16.33 12.52
C ASP A 54 -14.43 -14.87 12.04
N LYS A 55 -13.29 -14.23 11.75
CA LYS A 55 -13.19 -12.79 11.51
C LYS A 55 -11.91 -12.39 10.77
N ILE A 56 -12.06 -11.66 9.66
CA ILE A 56 -10.92 -11.03 8.99
C ILE A 56 -10.34 -9.91 9.88
N LEU A 57 -9.05 -10.03 10.22
CA LEU A 57 -8.29 -9.00 10.94
C LEU A 57 -7.46 -8.20 9.96
N ILE A 58 -7.26 -6.91 10.23
CA ILE A 58 -6.53 -5.99 9.34
C ILE A 58 -5.60 -5.11 10.18
N GLY A 59 -4.42 -4.81 9.65
CA GLY A 59 -3.45 -3.90 10.26
C GLY A 59 -2.88 -4.43 11.56
N TRP A 60 -2.85 -3.57 12.58
CA TRP A 60 -2.24 -3.86 13.88
C TRP A 60 -2.80 -5.11 14.58
N GLU A 61 -4.04 -5.51 14.31
CA GLU A 61 -4.60 -6.75 14.86
C GLU A 61 -4.19 -7.99 14.04
N ALA A 62 -4.00 -7.83 12.72
CA ALA A 62 -3.48 -8.90 11.87
C ALA A 62 -1.97 -9.11 12.06
N GLU A 63 -1.21 -8.06 12.36
CA GLU A 63 0.22 -8.12 12.64
C GLU A 63 0.56 -9.08 13.79
N LYS A 64 -0.27 -9.11 14.83
CA LYS A 64 -0.11 -10.05 15.96
C LYS A 64 -0.22 -11.52 15.52
N LYS A 65 -0.77 -11.80 14.35
CA LYS A 65 -0.98 -13.15 13.81
C LYS A 65 0.13 -13.63 12.88
N ILE A 66 1.13 -12.80 12.57
CA ILE A 66 2.23 -13.18 11.67
C ILE A 66 2.95 -14.44 12.15
N LEU A 67 3.23 -14.55 13.45
CA LEU A 67 3.95 -15.70 14.01
C LEU A 67 3.02 -16.86 14.42
N GLU A 68 1.81 -16.55 14.87
CA GLU A 68 0.84 -17.54 15.37
C GLU A 68 0.09 -18.25 14.24
N ASP A 69 -0.18 -17.56 13.15
CA ASP A 69 -1.00 -18.02 12.02
C ASP A 69 -0.45 -17.49 10.68
N PRO A 70 0.79 -17.87 10.31
CA PRO A 70 1.47 -17.30 9.13
C PRO A 70 0.80 -17.69 7.81
N ILE A 71 0.18 -18.87 7.73
CA ILE A 71 -0.48 -19.36 6.50
C ILE A 71 -1.65 -18.45 6.10
N ASN A 72 -2.40 -17.95 7.08
CA ASN A 72 -3.57 -17.11 6.84
C ASN A 72 -3.29 -15.61 7.00
N THR A 73 -2.06 -15.22 7.33
CA THR A 73 -1.68 -13.82 7.55
C THR A 73 -0.87 -13.29 6.38
N ILE A 74 -1.55 -12.63 5.44
CA ILE A 74 -0.92 -12.11 4.23
C ILE A 74 -0.24 -10.78 4.53
N ILE A 75 1.09 -10.78 4.40
CA ILE A 75 1.98 -9.61 4.45
C ILE A 75 2.57 -9.32 3.06
N SER A 76 3.11 -8.12 2.87
CA SER A 76 3.84 -7.70 1.65
C SER A 76 3.10 -7.95 0.33
N VAL A 77 1.77 -7.93 0.36
CA VAL A 77 0.92 -8.25 -0.81
C VAL A 77 1.19 -7.33 -2.02
N LYS A 78 1.73 -6.14 -1.79
CA LYS A 78 2.15 -5.21 -2.84
C LYS A 78 3.26 -5.79 -3.74
N ARG A 79 4.10 -6.70 -3.23
CA ARG A 79 5.11 -7.42 -4.03
C ARG A 79 4.50 -8.54 -4.89
N LEU A 80 3.28 -8.98 -4.55
CA LEU A 80 2.59 -10.12 -5.18
C LEU A 80 1.51 -9.69 -6.18
N ILE A 81 0.91 -8.52 -5.98
CA ILE A 81 -0.19 -8.04 -6.84
C ILE A 81 0.26 -7.86 -8.29
N GLY A 82 -0.53 -8.39 -9.22
CA GLY A 82 -0.27 -8.30 -10.66
C GLY A 82 0.97 -9.10 -11.13
N ARG A 83 1.45 -10.05 -10.31
CA ARG A 83 2.55 -10.96 -10.66
C ARG A 83 2.03 -12.38 -10.92
N PRO A 84 2.60 -13.10 -11.90
CA PRO A 84 2.28 -14.50 -12.14
C PRO A 84 2.94 -15.41 -11.08
N LEU A 85 2.41 -16.63 -10.91
CA LEU A 85 2.89 -17.57 -9.88
C LEU A 85 4.35 -17.98 -10.08
N ASN A 86 4.79 -18.16 -11.33
CA ASN A 86 6.18 -18.52 -11.65
C ASN A 86 7.19 -17.46 -11.19
N PHE A 87 6.85 -16.17 -11.33
CA PHE A 87 7.64 -15.06 -10.85
C PHE A 87 7.75 -15.11 -9.32
N ILE A 88 6.62 -15.30 -8.64
CA ILE A 88 6.58 -15.34 -7.17
C ILE A 88 7.40 -16.51 -6.62
N LYS A 89 7.29 -17.71 -7.20
CA LYS A 89 8.09 -18.86 -6.78
C LYS A 89 9.60 -18.65 -6.96
N LYS A 90 9.99 -17.87 -7.97
CA LYS A 90 11.39 -17.55 -8.24
C LYS A 90 11.94 -16.48 -7.31
N GLU A 91 11.23 -15.37 -7.17
CA GLU A 91 11.70 -14.19 -6.42
C GLU A 91 11.43 -14.30 -4.91
N PHE A 92 10.38 -15.02 -4.52
CA PHE A 92 9.95 -15.22 -3.13
C PHE A 92 9.82 -16.72 -2.82
N PRO A 93 10.95 -17.47 -2.78
CA PRO A 93 10.92 -18.93 -2.65
C PRO A 93 10.40 -19.41 -1.29
N ILE A 94 10.43 -18.54 -0.27
CA ILE A 94 10.00 -18.86 1.09
C ILE A 94 8.83 -17.94 1.43
N LEU A 95 7.62 -18.43 1.21
CA LEU A 95 6.37 -17.81 1.65
C LEU A 95 5.57 -18.81 2.47
N PRO A 96 4.95 -18.40 3.58
CA PRO A 96 4.15 -19.31 4.39
C PRO A 96 2.78 -19.62 3.78
N TYR A 97 2.42 -19.00 2.65
CA TYR A 97 1.08 -19.06 2.07
C TYR A 97 0.87 -20.32 1.24
N ILE A 98 -0.36 -20.84 1.29
CA ILE A 98 -0.81 -21.83 0.32
C ILE A 98 -1.35 -21.07 -0.90
N ILE A 99 -0.61 -21.11 -2.01
CA ILE A 99 -0.91 -20.37 -3.24
C ILE A 99 -1.12 -21.27 -4.44
N GLU A 100 -2.14 -20.95 -5.23
CA GLU A 100 -2.38 -21.53 -6.56
C GLU A 100 -2.51 -20.44 -7.62
N GLU A 101 -2.50 -20.82 -8.89
CA GLU A 101 -2.74 -19.94 -10.02
C GLU A 101 -4.11 -20.25 -10.61
N ASN A 102 -4.91 -19.21 -10.85
CA ASN A 102 -6.19 -19.38 -11.52
C ASN A 102 -6.02 -19.45 -13.06
N LYS A 103 -7.12 -19.69 -13.79
CA LYS A 103 -7.11 -19.78 -15.25
C LYS A 103 -6.64 -18.51 -15.96
N ASP A 104 -6.73 -17.36 -15.30
CA ASP A 104 -6.33 -16.04 -15.82
C ASP A 104 -4.89 -15.65 -15.43
N GLY A 105 -4.14 -16.56 -14.80
CA GLY A 105 -2.76 -16.34 -14.37
C GLY A 105 -2.60 -15.50 -13.09
N ALA A 106 -3.70 -15.21 -12.39
CA ALA A 106 -3.68 -14.52 -11.11
C ALA A 106 -3.48 -15.52 -9.97
N ILE A 107 -2.68 -15.16 -8.97
CA ILE A 107 -2.51 -16.00 -7.78
C ILE A 107 -3.76 -15.95 -6.89
N LEU A 108 -3.99 -17.07 -6.21
CA LEU A 108 -5.04 -17.27 -5.23
C LEU A 108 -4.40 -17.73 -3.92
N PHE A 109 -4.75 -17.07 -2.82
CA PHE A 109 -4.42 -17.48 -1.45
C PHE A 109 -5.52 -18.38 -0.92
N HIS A 110 -5.16 -19.60 -0.52
CA HIS A 110 -6.04 -20.49 0.23
C HIS A 110 -5.93 -20.18 1.71
N THR A 111 -7.04 -19.75 2.29
CA THR A 111 -7.09 -19.34 3.70
C THR A 111 -8.26 -20.02 4.42
N ASN A 112 -8.24 -19.92 5.75
CA ASN A 112 -9.32 -20.36 6.61
C ASN A 112 -10.64 -19.61 6.37
N SER A 113 -10.62 -18.40 5.80
CA SER A 113 -11.83 -17.66 5.39
C SER A 113 -12.24 -17.90 3.93
N GLY A 114 -11.60 -18.85 3.22
CA GLY A 114 -11.82 -19.12 1.80
C GLY A 114 -10.67 -18.67 0.90
N VAL A 115 -10.95 -18.53 -0.39
CA VAL A 115 -9.97 -18.22 -1.43
C VAL A 115 -9.98 -16.74 -1.77
N PHE A 116 -8.81 -16.09 -1.77
CA PHE A 116 -8.67 -14.65 -2.02
C PHE A 116 -7.58 -14.34 -3.03
N THR A 117 -7.78 -13.32 -3.86
CA THR A 117 -6.74 -12.77 -4.73
C THR A 117 -5.93 -11.68 -4.00
N PRO A 118 -4.74 -11.29 -4.49
CA PRO A 118 -4.06 -10.07 -4.03
C PRO A 118 -4.94 -8.82 -4.10
N ILE A 119 -5.82 -8.73 -5.10
CA ILE A 119 -6.76 -7.62 -5.26
C ILE A 119 -7.73 -7.59 -4.07
N ASP A 120 -8.22 -8.75 -3.62
CA ASP A 120 -9.11 -8.84 -2.46
C ASP A 120 -8.40 -8.37 -1.19
N VAL A 121 -7.16 -8.82 -0.95
CA VAL A 121 -6.33 -8.39 0.20
C VAL A 121 -6.16 -6.88 0.21
N VAL A 122 -5.73 -6.29 -0.92
CA VAL A 122 -5.59 -4.83 -1.05
C VAL A 122 -6.92 -4.14 -0.84
N SER A 123 -8.02 -4.70 -1.35
CA SER A 123 -9.35 -4.11 -1.17
C SER A 123 -9.78 -4.05 0.30
N LYS A 124 -9.39 -5.03 1.12
CA LYS A 124 -9.66 -5.02 2.58
C LYS A 124 -8.88 -3.90 3.27
N ILE A 125 -7.61 -3.73 2.94
CA ILE A 125 -6.76 -2.64 3.48
C ILE A 125 -7.34 -1.27 3.10
N LEU A 126 -7.65 -1.07 1.82
CA LEU A 126 -8.23 0.17 1.31
C LEU A 126 -9.61 0.46 1.94
N ARG A 127 -10.46 -0.56 2.11
CA ARG A 127 -11.75 -0.44 2.81
C ARG A 127 -11.55 -0.01 4.27
N PHE A 128 -10.57 -0.60 4.96
CA PHE A 128 -10.29 -0.24 6.35
C PHE A 128 -9.87 1.24 6.50
N LEU A 129 -9.02 1.74 5.59
CA LEU A 129 -8.64 3.16 5.56
C LEU A 129 -9.84 4.06 5.22
N LYS A 130 -10.68 3.64 4.26
CA LYS A 130 -11.93 4.34 3.92
C LYS A 130 -12.82 4.50 5.15
N ASP A 131 -13.03 3.42 5.90
CA ASP A 131 -13.91 3.42 7.07
C ASP A 131 -13.34 4.28 8.22
N ARG A 132 -12.00 4.30 8.39
CA ARG A 132 -11.32 5.24 9.29
C ARG A 132 -11.67 6.70 8.96
N SER A 133 -11.66 7.07 7.68
CA SER A 133 -12.01 8.42 7.25
C SER A 133 -13.48 8.78 7.53
N PHE A 134 -14.38 7.81 7.36
CA PHE A 134 -15.80 7.99 7.57
C PHE A 134 -16.09 8.27 9.05
N LYS A 135 -15.44 7.54 9.97
CA LYS A 135 -15.55 7.78 11.41
C LYS A 135 -15.11 9.18 11.82
N LEU A 136 -14.05 9.72 11.20
CA LEU A 136 -13.50 11.02 11.56
C LEU A 136 -14.33 12.21 11.04
N PHE A 137 -14.91 12.07 9.85
CA PHE A 137 -15.58 13.20 9.19
C PHE A 137 -17.09 13.06 9.06
N ASN A 138 -17.64 11.88 9.34
CA ASN A 138 -19.06 11.54 9.17
C ASN A 138 -19.63 12.00 7.81
N GLN A 139 -18.82 11.85 6.75
CA GLN A 139 -19.18 12.27 5.39
C GLN A 139 -18.67 11.27 4.35
N LYS A 140 -19.36 11.22 3.21
CA LYS A 140 -18.90 10.47 2.05
C LYS A 140 -17.60 11.08 1.51
N ILE A 141 -16.74 10.23 0.98
CA ILE A 141 -15.50 10.63 0.31
C ILE A 141 -15.85 10.98 -1.13
N ASP A 142 -15.51 12.19 -1.56
CA ASP A 142 -15.82 12.67 -2.90
C ASP A 142 -14.81 12.19 -3.94
N ALA A 143 -13.54 12.09 -3.56
CA ALA A 143 -12.47 11.65 -4.45
C ALA A 143 -11.28 11.08 -3.67
N THR A 144 -10.53 10.18 -4.30
CA THR A 144 -9.33 9.58 -3.71
C THR A 144 -8.21 9.48 -4.75
N VAL A 145 -7.00 9.82 -4.32
CA VAL A 145 -5.75 9.54 -5.04
C VAL A 145 -5.03 8.45 -4.28
N ILE A 146 -4.53 7.43 -4.98
CA ILE A 146 -3.73 6.35 -4.39
C ILE A 146 -2.33 6.40 -5.00
N THR A 147 -1.29 6.29 -4.17
CA THR A 147 0.10 6.20 -4.65
C THR A 147 0.41 4.81 -5.18
N VAL A 148 1.30 4.73 -6.17
CA VAL A 148 1.90 3.50 -6.67
C VAL A 148 3.37 3.72 -7.00
N PRO A 149 4.22 2.69 -6.97
CA PRO A 149 5.61 2.79 -7.40
C PRO A 149 5.72 3.27 -8.84
N ALA A 150 6.80 3.96 -9.18
CA ALA A 150 6.95 4.49 -10.54
C ALA A 150 6.99 3.37 -11.60
N TYR A 151 7.60 2.23 -11.26
CA TYR A 151 7.76 1.05 -12.11
C TYR A 151 6.56 0.10 -12.17
N PHE A 152 5.46 0.42 -11.49
CA PHE A 152 4.26 -0.41 -11.62
C PHE A 152 3.80 -0.46 -13.07
N ASN A 153 3.74 -1.67 -13.62
CA ASN A 153 3.27 -1.91 -14.98
C ASN A 153 1.74 -1.76 -15.08
N ASN A 154 1.20 -1.86 -16.30
CA ASN A 154 -0.22 -1.70 -16.53
C ASN A 154 -1.07 -2.71 -15.75
N ILE A 155 -0.64 -3.97 -15.65
CA ILE A 155 -1.37 -5.02 -14.91
C ILE A 155 -1.48 -4.64 -13.43
N GLN A 156 -0.37 -4.26 -12.81
CA GLN A 156 -0.33 -3.87 -11.39
C GLN A 156 -1.18 -2.62 -11.13
N ARG A 157 -1.11 -1.61 -12.01
CA ARG A 157 -1.95 -0.40 -11.91
C ARG A 157 -3.43 -0.73 -12.02
N GLU A 158 -3.82 -1.58 -12.96
CA GLU A 158 -5.21 -2.04 -13.10
C GLU A 158 -5.66 -2.87 -11.88
N SER A 159 -4.78 -3.68 -11.30
CA SER A 159 -5.08 -4.41 -10.06
C SER A 159 -5.37 -3.48 -8.88
N ILE A 160 -4.62 -2.37 -8.72
CA ILE A 160 -4.91 -1.35 -7.69
C ILE A 160 -6.23 -0.63 -7.97
N LYS A 161 -6.53 -0.30 -9.22
CA LYS A 161 -7.84 0.29 -9.60
C LYS A 161 -9.00 -0.64 -9.27
N LYS A 162 -8.89 -1.92 -9.60
CA LYS A 162 -9.88 -2.95 -9.26
C LYS A 162 -10.07 -3.06 -7.75
N ALA A 163 -8.97 -3.09 -6.98
CA ALA A 163 -9.04 -3.11 -5.52
C ALA A 163 -9.78 -1.89 -4.97
N ALA A 164 -9.50 -0.68 -5.51
CA ALA A 164 -10.20 0.54 -5.09
C ALA A 164 -11.71 0.49 -5.38
N VAL A 165 -12.13 -0.07 -6.53
CA VAL A 165 -13.54 -0.29 -6.86
C VAL A 165 -14.20 -1.26 -5.88
N LEU A 166 -13.56 -2.39 -5.57
CA LEU A 166 -14.04 -3.37 -4.57
C LEU A 166 -14.12 -2.76 -3.16
N SER A 167 -13.25 -1.80 -2.85
CA SER A 167 -13.29 -0.99 -1.63
C SER A 167 -14.28 0.16 -1.70
N GLY A 168 -15.07 0.31 -2.76
CA GLY A 168 -16.05 1.38 -2.95
C GLY A 168 -15.44 2.78 -2.77
N ILE A 169 -14.18 2.93 -3.18
CA ILE A 169 -13.45 4.19 -3.17
C ILE A 169 -13.66 4.85 -4.53
N ASN A 170 -13.97 6.15 -4.54
CA ASN A 170 -14.01 6.93 -5.78
C ASN A 170 -12.57 7.32 -6.18
N LEU A 171 -11.86 6.41 -6.84
CA LEU A 171 -10.48 6.62 -7.29
C LEU A 171 -10.46 7.54 -8.51
N ILE A 172 -9.88 8.73 -8.36
CA ILE A 172 -9.76 9.70 -9.45
C ILE A 172 -8.43 9.57 -10.21
N ARG A 173 -7.36 9.13 -9.52
CA ARG A 173 -6.03 9.05 -10.11
C ARG A 173 -5.11 8.13 -9.29
N LEU A 174 -4.26 7.39 -9.99
CA LEU A 174 -3.04 6.83 -9.42
C LEU A 174 -1.89 7.82 -9.59
N LEU A 175 -1.16 8.10 -8.52
CA LEU A 175 -0.01 9.01 -8.53
C LEU A 175 1.26 8.21 -8.27
N ASN A 176 2.35 8.53 -8.95
CA ASN A 176 3.62 7.88 -8.66
C ASN A 176 4.15 8.35 -7.29
N GLU A 177 4.64 7.41 -6.48
CA GLU A 177 5.24 7.66 -5.16
C GLU A 177 6.30 8.77 -5.17
N PRO A 178 7.34 8.74 -6.03
CA PRO A 178 8.35 9.79 -6.05
C PRO A 178 7.79 11.16 -6.44
N THR A 179 6.75 11.21 -7.29
CA THR A 179 6.06 12.46 -7.62
C THR A 179 5.26 12.98 -6.42
N SER A 180 4.59 12.10 -5.67
CA SER A 180 3.87 12.44 -4.44
C SER A 180 4.82 13.03 -3.39
N ALA A 181 5.98 12.40 -3.20
CA ALA A 181 7.03 12.89 -2.30
C ALA A 181 7.54 14.28 -2.73
N ALA A 182 7.80 14.48 -4.03
CA ALA A 182 8.19 15.77 -4.56
C ALA A 182 7.13 16.86 -4.34
N VAL A 183 5.83 16.53 -4.52
CA VAL A 183 4.72 17.45 -4.23
C VAL A 183 4.70 17.85 -2.75
N ALA A 184 4.87 16.88 -1.85
CA ALA A 184 4.96 17.15 -0.41
C ALA A 184 6.14 18.07 -0.08
N TYR A 185 7.32 17.79 -0.64
CA TYR A 185 8.54 18.58 -0.44
C TYR A 185 8.44 20.00 -1.00
N GLY A 186 8.00 20.13 -2.26
CA GLY A 186 7.94 21.40 -2.98
C GLY A 186 6.88 22.36 -2.43
N LEU A 187 5.70 21.85 -2.06
CA LEU A 187 4.63 22.67 -1.48
C LEU A 187 4.97 23.17 -0.07
N GLN A 188 5.66 22.36 0.74
CA GLN A 188 5.99 22.75 2.12
C GLN A 188 7.15 23.75 2.19
N LEU A 189 8.15 23.63 1.32
CA LEU A 189 9.41 24.36 1.47
C LEU A 189 9.59 25.50 0.45
N ASN A 190 8.66 25.67 -0.49
CA ASN A 190 8.72 26.65 -1.59
C ASN A 190 10.07 26.62 -2.35
N LYS A 191 10.66 25.42 -2.46
CA LYS A 191 11.98 25.19 -3.06
C LYS A 191 11.87 25.10 -4.58
N LYS A 192 12.93 25.53 -5.26
CA LYS A 192 13.11 25.42 -6.71
C LYS A 192 14.43 24.70 -7.01
N GLY A 193 14.52 24.12 -8.19
CA GLY A 193 15.73 23.47 -8.69
C GLY A 193 15.58 21.97 -8.84
N ILE A 194 16.70 21.32 -9.12
CA ILE A 194 16.75 19.87 -9.33
C ILE A 194 16.83 19.17 -7.98
N VAL A 195 15.95 18.19 -7.77
CA VAL A 195 15.93 17.34 -6.58
C VAL A 195 16.07 15.88 -6.97
N VAL A 196 16.69 15.10 -6.08
CA VAL A 196 16.69 13.63 -6.15
C VAL A 196 15.77 13.12 -5.05
N ILE A 197 14.79 12.32 -5.43
CA ILE A 197 13.95 11.55 -4.52
C ILE A 197 14.56 10.14 -4.48
N TYR A 198 14.99 9.72 -3.30
CA TYR A 198 15.44 8.37 -3.01
C TYR A 198 14.43 7.74 -2.07
N ASP A 199 13.70 6.74 -2.54
CA ASP A 199 12.64 6.05 -1.80
C ASP A 199 12.96 4.56 -1.71
N LEU A 200 13.44 4.12 -0.55
CA LEU A 200 13.70 2.72 -0.23
C LEU A 200 12.68 2.24 0.80
N GLY A 201 11.62 1.61 0.31
CA GLY A 201 10.53 1.12 1.12
C GLY A 201 10.72 -0.32 1.61
N GLY A 202 9.63 -0.93 2.07
CA GLY A 202 9.63 -2.32 2.53
C GLY A 202 9.84 -3.36 1.42
N GLY A 203 9.49 -3.06 0.17
CA GLY A 203 9.69 -4.03 -0.92
C GLY A 203 9.90 -3.43 -2.30
N THR A 204 10.06 -2.11 -2.37
CA THR A 204 10.29 -1.37 -3.61
C THR A 204 11.32 -0.28 -3.37
N PHE A 205 12.18 -0.08 -4.36
CA PHE A 205 13.17 0.98 -4.41
C PHE A 205 12.89 1.85 -5.64
N ASP A 206 12.65 3.14 -5.44
CA ASP A 206 12.47 4.12 -6.49
C ASP A 206 13.49 5.25 -6.30
N VAL A 207 14.15 5.65 -7.40
CA VAL A 207 14.94 6.89 -7.46
C VAL A 207 14.42 7.76 -8.59
N SER A 208 14.22 9.05 -8.35
CA SER A 208 13.75 9.98 -9.38
C SER A 208 14.47 11.31 -9.28
N ILE A 209 14.85 11.85 -10.43
CA ILE A 209 15.38 13.20 -10.56
C ILE A 209 14.24 14.08 -11.07
N LEU A 210 13.89 15.12 -10.31
CA LEU A 210 12.82 16.04 -10.67
C LEU A 210 13.33 17.47 -10.73
N ASN A 211 12.83 18.24 -11.69
CA ASN A 211 12.99 19.68 -11.74
C ASN A 211 11.76 20.36 -11.12
N LEU A 212 11.98 21.12 -10.04
CA LEU A 212 10.95 21.88 -9.34
C LEU A 212 10.96 23.32 -9.83
N ASN A 213 9.95 23.72 -10.60
CA ASN A 213 9.84 25.09 -11.11
C ASN A 213 8.44 25.67 -10.94
N LYS A 214 8.30 26.64 -10.03
CA LYS A 214 7.06 27.41 -9.79
C LYS A 214 5.79 26.54 -9.70
N GLY A 215 5.86 25.46 -8.92
CA GLY A 215 4.72 24.53 -8.72
C GLY A 215 4.51 23.51 -9.84
N ILE A 216 5.33 23.53 -10.89
CA ILE A 216 5.44 22.47 -11.88
C ILE A 216 6.51 21.48 -11.42
N PHE A 217 6.15 20.20 -11.46
CA PHE A 217 7.01 19.07 -11.14
C PHE A 217 7.29 18.30 -12.43
N GLU A 218 8.50 18.42 -12.95
CA GLU A 218 8.92 17.72 -14.16
C GLU A 218 9.83 16.55 -13.76
N VAL A 219 9.50 15.34 -14.21
CA VAL A 219 10.34 14.16 -14.00
C VAL A 219 11.39 14.13 -15.10
N LEU A 220 12.66 14.30 -14.74
CA LEU A 220 13.79 14.26 -15.67
C LEU A 220 14.27 12.83 -15.92
N ALA A 221 14.32 12.02 -14.87
CA ALA A 221 14.72 10.62 -14.94
C ALA A 221 14.10 9.83 -13.78
N THR A 222 13.86 8.55 -14.01
CA THR A 222 13.44 7.58 -12.99
C THR A 222 14.31 6.33 -13.14
N GLY A 223 14.82 5.83 -12.01
CA GLY A 223 15.54 4.57 -11.80
C GLY A 223 14.89 3.78 -10.66
N GLY A 224 15.18 2.49 -10.48
CA GLY A 224 14.68 1.74 -9.32
C GLY A 224 14.63 0.24 -9.53
N ASP A 225 14.12 -0.45 -8.50
CA ASP A 225 13.82 -1.88 -8.51
C ASP A 225 12.51 -2.15 -7.75
N ALA A 226 11.52 -2.69 -8.48
CA ALA A 226 10.20 -3.01 -7.94
C ALA A 226 10.19 -4.22 -6.98
N ASN A 227 11.33 -4.88 -6.78
CA ASN A 227 11.47 -6.01 -5.86
C ASN A 227 12.72 -5.85 -4.97
N LEU A 228 13.10 -4.63 -4.62
CA LEU A 228 14.14 -4.37 -3.62
C LEU A 228 13.58 -3.52 -2.48
N GLY A 229 13.69 -3.97 -1.24
CA GLY A 229 13.30 -3.20 -0.06
C GLY A 229 13.60 -3.91 1.24
N GLY A 230 13.13 -3.37 2.36
CA GLY A 230 13.38 -3.88 3.72
C GLY A 230 13.15 -5.39 3.91
N ASP A 231 12.13 -5.96 3.27
CA ASP A 231 11.85 -7.41 3.29
C ASP A 231 13.07 -8.25 2.85
N ASP A 232 13.87 -7.74 1.90
CA ASP A 232 15.06 -8.45 1.40
C ASP A 232 16.21 -8.38 2.42
N PHE A 233 16.33 -7.27 3.15
CA PHE A 233 17.29 -7.14 4.27
C PHE A 233 16.91 -8.11 5.39
N ASP A 234 15.62 -8.22 5.71
CA ASP A 234 15.09 -9.14 6.71
C ASP A 234 15.39 -10.59 6.34
N ILE A 235 15.18 -10.99 5.07
CA ILE A 235 15.49 -12.33 4.58
C ILE A 235 17.00 -12.62 4.66
N ILE A 236 17.85 -11.67 4.27
CA ILE A 236 19.31 -11.84 4.36
C ILE A 236 19.75 -12.05 5.81
N LEU A 237 19.23 -11.23 6.73
CA LEU A 237 19.55 -11.33 8.15
C LEU A 237 19.02 -12.64 8.76
N ALA A 238 17.78 -13.02 8.45
CA ALA A 238 17.18 -14.27 8.90
C ALA A 238 17.98 -15.49 8.42
N ASN A 239 18.38 -15.51 7.14
CA ASN A 239 19.23 -16.56 6.58
C ASN A 239 20.61 -16.61 7.24
N TYR A 240 21.20 -15.45 7.58
CA TYR A 240 22.46 -15.41 8.31
C TYR A 240 22.32 -16.01 9.72
N ILE A 241 21.30 -15.60 10.47
CA ILE A 241 21.01 -16.14 11.81
C ILE A 241 20.74 -17.65 11.74
N TYR A 242 19.94 -18.09 10.77
CA TYR A 242 19.63 -19.50 10.56
C TYR A 242 20.87 -20.34 10.27
N LYS A 243 21.77 -19.86 9.40
CA LYS A 243 23.06 -20.54 9.13
C LYS A 243 23.95 -20.63 10.36
N LYS A 244 23.89 -19.62 11.26
CA LYS A 244 24.69 -19.57 12.49
C LYS A 244 24.10 -20.36 13.65
N SER A 245 22.80 -20.62 13.65
CA SER A 245 22.13 -21.30 14.76
C SER A 245 22.26 -22.81 14.73
N HIS A 246 22.81 -23.40 13.66
CA HIS A 246 22.92 -24.84 13.45
C HIS A 246 21.58 -25.60 13.60
N LEU A 247 20.46 -24.91 13.43
CA LEU A 247 19.13 -25.51 13.48
C LEU A 247 18.95 -26.40 12.24
N SER A 248 18.58 -27.66 12.44
CA SER A 248 18.19 -28.54 11.34
C SER A 248 16.89 -28.04 10.71
N ASN A 249 16.84 -27.94 9.38
CA ASN A 249 15.64 -27.52 8.66
C ASN A 249 14.57 -28.62 8.82
N LYS A 250 13.68 -28.46 9.79
CA LYS A 250 12.55 -29.39 10.01
C LYS A 250 11.30 -29.02 9.19
N CYS A 251 11.38 -27.98 8.36
CA CYS A 251 10.29 -27.52 7.52
C CYS A 251 10.59 -27.85 6.05
N ASN A 252 10.54 -29.13 5.72
CA ASN A 252 10.29 -29.62 4.35
C ASN A 252 9.02 -30.48 4.39
#